data_AF-A0A158BYD2-F1
#
_entry.id   AF-A0A158BYD2-F1
#
_cell.length_a   1.000
_cell.length_b   1.000
_cell.length_c   1.000
_cell.angle_alpha   90.00
_cell.angle_beta   90.00
_cell.angle_gamma   90.00
#
_symmetry.space_group_name_H-M   'P 1'
#
loop_
_entity.id
_entity.type
_entity.pdbx_description
1 polymer ?
#
loop_
_entity_poly.entity_id
_entity_poly.type
_entity_poly.pdbx_seq_one_letter_code
_entity_poly.pdbx_strand_id
1 'polypeptide(L)'
;MARGVCNYPDHEVAQITSRLEDAIALRRRASRSSIGALMDGRPPLQAGPNSVELALLAALAQTYGPTIFRDETFGPVLDYIAERGAVGLVQRVLWEERPADVVATRLHNARVAFEILCGTWPEIFLAQAIAELKRLGVCAPRSDVPPFDA
;
A
#
# COMPACT_ATOMS: atom_id res chain seq x y z
N MET A 1 -7.06 21.31 -22.27
CA MET A 1 -5.84 20.48 -22.36
C MET A 1 -5.78 19.56 -21.15
N ALA A 2 -6.29 18.32 -21.27
CA ALA A 2 -6.18 17.31 -20.22
C ALA A 2 -5.13 16.29 -20.68
N ARG A 3 -4.11 16.12 -19.84
CA ARG A 3 -2.85 15.42 -20.13
C ARG A 3 -3.05 13.92 -20.31
N GLY A 4 -2.13 13.34 -21.07
CA GLY A 4 -2.13 11.97 -21.59
C GLY A 4 -2.44 10.90 -20.54
N VAL A 5 -3.30 9.99 -20.96
CA VAL A 5 -3.35 8.63 -20.41
C VAL A 5 -2.00 8.01 -20.71
N CYS A 6 -1.08 8.00 -19.74
CA CYS A 6 0.13 7.19 -19.83
C CYS A 6 -0.26 5.72 -19.69
N ASN A 7 -0.92 5.16 -20.69
CA ASN A 7 -1.27 3.74 -20.70
C ASN A 7 -0.03 2.97 -21.14
N TYR A 8 0.83 2.61 -20.18
CA TYR A 8 1.88 1.64 -20.42
C TYR A 8 1.22 0.35 -20.93
N PRO A 9 1.80 -0.31 -21.95
CA PRO A 9 1.21 -1.54 -22.46
C PRO A 9 1.23 -2.64 -21.38
N ASP A 10 0.21 -3.50 -21.36
CA ASP A 10 -0.01 -4.48 -20.28
C ASP A 10 1.22 -5.34 -19.97
N HIS A 11 2.02 -5.68 -20.99
CA HIS A 11 3.25 -6.46 -20.81
C HIS A 11 4.34 -5.68 -20.06
N GLU A 12 4.46 -4.36 -20.27
CA GLU A 12 5.39 -3.50 -19.52
C GLU A 12 4.92 -3.34 -18.08
N VAL A 13 3.61 -3.14 -17.87
CA VAL A 13 3.03 -3.07 -16.53
C VAL A 13 3.30 -4.37 -15.78
N ALA A 14 3.02 -5.53 -16.39
CA ALA A 14 3.28 -6.83 -15.79
C ALA A 14 4.77 -7.04 -15.47
N GLN A 15 5.67 -6.62 -16.34
CA GLN A 15 7.12 -6.70 -16.11
C GLN A 15 7.55 -5.80 -14.93
N ILE A 16 7.03 -4.58 -14.86
CA ILE A 16 7.34 -3.63 -13.78
C ILE A 16 6.77 -4.13 -12.45
N THR A 17 5.53 -4.62 -12.45
CA THR A 17 4.88 -5.21 -11.28
C THR A 17 5.66 -6.42 -10.77
N SER A 18 6.03 -7.36 -11.64
CA SER A 18 6.86 -8.52 -11.26
C SER A 18 8.19 -8.09 -10.63
N ARG A 19 8.86 -7.07 -11.19
CA ARG A 19 10.09 -6.53 -10.59
C ARG A 19 9.85 -5.86 -9.24
N LEU A 20 8.69 -5.23 -9.02
CA LEU A 20 8.32 -4.64 -7.73
C LEU A 20 8.07 -5.74 -6.69
N GLU A 21 7.40 -6.83 -7.08
CA GLU A 21 7.17 -7.99 -6.23
C GLU A 21 8.50 -8.58 -5.74
N ASP A 22 9.45 -8.80 -6.65
CA ASP A 22 10.79 -9.30 -6.32
C ASP A 22 11.53 -8.36 -5.37
N ALA A 23 11.45 -7.03 -5.62
CA ALA A 23 12.08 -6.03 -4.77
C ALA A 23 11.49 -6.03 -3.35
N ILE A 24 10.16 -6.15 -3.22
CA ILE A 24 9.48 -6.21 -1.92
C ILE A 24 9.79 -7.52 -1.20
N ALA A 25 9.79 -8.65 -1.92
CA ALA A 25 10.13 -9.94 -1.36
C ALA A 25 11.58 -9.95 -0.83
N LEU A 26 12.52 -9.34 -1.56
CA LEU A 26 13.90 -9.19 -1.13
C LEU A 26 14.01 -8.33 0.14
N ARG A 27 13.37 -7.16 0.15
CA ARG A 27 13.35 -6.27 1.33
C ARG A 27 12.73 -6.94 2.55
N ARG A 28 11.60 -7.65 2.39
CA ARG A 28 10.97 -8.44 3.46
C ARG A 28 11.88 -9.50 4.05
N ARG A 29 12.68 -10.18 3.21
CA ARG A 29 13.69 -11.15 3.68
C ARG A 29 14.77 -10.46 4.50
N ALA A 30 15.29 -9.32 4.03
CA ALA A 30 16.30 -8.54 4.74
C ALA A 30 15.77 -8.01 6.10
N SER A 31 14.53 -7.51 6.15
CA SER A 31 13.91 -7.02 7.37
C SER A 31 13.62 -8.11 8.40
N ARG A 32 13.30 -9.34 7.97
CA ARG A 32 13.15 -10.48 8.91
C ARG A 32 14.44 -10.89 9.60
N SER A 33 15.57 -10.66 8.97
CA SER A 33 16.90 -10.88 9.57
C SER A 33 17.34 -9.73 10.49
N SER A 34 16.56 -8.65 10.60
CA SER A 34 16.87 -7.48 11.43
C SER A 34 16.27 -7.61 12.84
N ILE A 35 17.10 -7.32 13.86
CA ILE A 35 16.71 -7.28 15.28
C ILE A 35 15.59 -6.25 15.54
N GLY A 36 15.48 -5.19 14.71
CA GLY A 36 14.45 -4.16 14.84
C GLY A 36 13.02 -4.68 14.59
N ALA A 37 12.85 -5.65 13.68
CA ALA A 37 11.55 -6.23 13.38
C ALA A 37 10.99 -7.08 14.54
N LEU A 38 11.87 -7.62 15.40
CA LEU A 38 11.48 -8.38 16.60
C LEU A 38 10.95 -7.47 17.72
N MET A 39 11.40 -6.21 17.76
CA MET A 39 11.04 -5.21 18.77
C MET A 39 9.72 -4.50 18.47
N ASP A 40 9.31 -4.42 17.20
CA ASP A 40 8.11 -3.67 16.77
C ASP A 40 6.79 -4.39 17.08
N GLY A 41 6.85 -5.63 17.61
CA GLY A 41 5.68 -6.41 18.07
C GLY A 41 4.66 -6.76 16.97
N ARG A 42 4.96 -6.44 15.71
CA ARG A 42 4.07 -6.65 14.57
C ARG A 42 4.36 -8.03 13.95
N PRO A 43 3.33 -8.84 13.64
CA PRO A 43 3.55 -10.11 12.97
C PRO A 43 4.27 -9.89 11.63
N PRO A 44 5.29 -10.70 11.29
CA PRO A 44 6.03 -10.54 10.05
C PRO A 44 5.09 -10.71 8.86
N LEU A 45 5.15 -9.77 7.91
CA LEU A 45 4.41 -9.88 6.66
C LEU A 45 4.83 -11.12 5.88
N GLN A 46 3.87 -11.71 5.15
CA GLN A 46 4.12 -12.85 4.27
C GLN A 46 5.19 -12.50 3.22
N ALA A 47 5.95 -13.52 2.78
CA ALA A 47 7.12 -13.30 1.92
C ALA A 47 6.73 -12.79 0.53
N GLY A 48 5.58 -13.20 0.02
CA GLY A 48 5.02 -12.72 -1.24
C GLY A 48 3.99 -11.61 -1.02
N PRO A 49 3.75 -10.78 -2.04
CA PRO A 49 2.67 -9.81 -2.01
C PRO A 49 1.31 -10.51 -2.06
N ASN A 50 0.35 -10.03 -1.26
CA ASN A 50 -1.04 -10.49 -1.35
C ASN A 50 -1.76 -9.88 -2.58
N SER A 51 -2.99 -10.32 -2.88
CA SER A 51 -3.75 -9.83 -4.05
C SER A 51 -3.95 -8.30 -4.08
N VAL A 52 -4.09 -7.67 -2.90
CA VAL A 52 -4.21 -6.20 -2.79
C VAL A 52 -2.87 -5.51 -3.03
N GLU A 53 -1.79 -6.11 -2.52
CA GLU A 53 -0.42 -5.64 -2.78
C GLU A 53 -0.13 -5.70 -4.28
N LEU A 54 -0.43 -6.81 -4.94
CA LEU A 54 -0.29 -6.94 -6.39
C LEU A 54 -1.05 -5.86 -7.16
N ALA A 55 -2.31 -5.60 -6.81
CA ALA A 55 -3.11 -4.58 -7.44
C ALA A 55 -2.58 -3.16 -7.20
N LEU A 56 -2.05 -2.89 -6.00
CA LEU A 56 -1.37 -1.63 -5.71
C LEU A 56 -0.07 -1.49 -6.52
N LEU A 57 0.73 -2.54 -6.62
CA LEU A 57 1.96 -2.54 -7.43
C LEU A 57 1.65 -2.35 -8.91
N ALA A 58 0.56 -2.94 -9.41
CA ALA A 58 0.06 -2.69 -10.76
C ALA A 58 -0.38 -1.22 -10.94
N ALA A 59 -1.09 -0.64 -9.99
CA ALA A 59 -1.47 0.77 -10.03
C ALA A 59 -0.25 1.71 -10.03
N LEU A 60 0.78 1.40 -9.23
CA LEU A 60 2.05 2.13 -9.22
C LEU A 60 2.80 2.00 -10.54
N ALA A 61 2.85 0.79 -11.11
CA ALA A 61 3.45 0.52 -12.40
C ALA A 61 2.73 1.28 -13.53
N GLN A 62 1.39 1.33 -13.52
CA GLN A 62 0.61 2.11 -14.48
C GLN A 62 0.83 3.62 -14.33
N THR A 63 0.96 4.11 -13.09
CA THR A 63 1.09 5.55 -12.83
C THR A 63 2.49 6.09 -13.12
N TYR A 64 3.54 5.35 -12.71
CA TYR A 64 4.92 5.83 -12.74
C TYR A 64 5.81 5.09 -13.72
N GLY A 65 5.40 3.89 -14.15
CA GLY A 65 6.16 3.05 -15.05
C GLY A 65 7.57 2.74 -14.53
N PRO A 66 8.57 2.65 -15.42
CA PRO A 66 9.95 2.30 -15.04
C PRO A 66 10.63 3.38 -14.19
N THR A 67 10.05 4.57 -14.08
CA THR A 67 10.54 5.67 -13.23
C THR A 67 10.62 5.26 -11.77
N ILE A 68 9.77 4.31 -11.34
CA ILE A 68 9.74 3.80 -9.96
C ILE A 68 11.07 3.16 -9.51
N PHE A 69 11.88 2.67 -10.46
CA PHE A 69 13.19 2.08 -10.19
C PHE A 69 14.36 3.03 -10.43
N ARG A 70 14.14 4.13 -11.16
CA ARG A 70 15.20 5.09 -11.53
C ARG A 70 15.32 6.22 -10.51
N ASP A 71 14.21 6.58 -9.88
CA ASP A 71 14.16 7.67 -8.92
C ASP A 71 14.30 7.12 -7.50
N GLU A 72 15.39 7.50 -6.83
CA GLU A 72 15.74 7.07 -5.47
C GLU A 72 14.67 7.46 -4.44
N THR A 73 13.84 8.45 -4.74
CA THR A 73 12.74 8.89 -3.85
C THR A 73 11.64 7.83 -3.69
N PHE A 74 11.59 6.81 -4.55
CA PHE A 74 10.69 5.66 -4.37
C PHE A 74 11.27 4.57 -3.48
N GLY A 75 12.56 4.61 -3.14
CA GLY A 75 13.18 3.67 -2.19
C GLY A 75 12.39 3.56 -0.87
N PRO A 76 12.12 4.69 -0.18
CA PRO A 76 11.31 4.72 1.04
C PRO A 76 9.88 4.19 0.88
N VAL A 77 9.29 4.31 -0.32
CA VAL A 77 7.96 3.76 -0.62
C VAL A 77 8.00 2.23 -0.60
N LEU A 78 9.01 1.64 -1.23
CA LEU A 78 9.19 0.19 -1.27
C LEU A 78 9.55 -0.39 0.09
N ASP A 79 10.37 0.32 0.87
CA ASP A 79 10.66 -0.04 2.27
C ASP A 79 9.38 -0.01 3.12
N TYR A 80 8.55 1.02 2.96
CA TYR A 80 7.29 1.11 3.68
C TYR A 80 6.35 -0.05 3.34
N ILE A 81 6.23 -0.44 2.06
CA ILE A 81 5.42 -1.62 1.66
C ILE A 81 6.01 -2.91 2.23
N ALA A 82 7.34 -3.03 2.26
CA ALA A 82 8.01 -4.21 2.80
C ALA A 82 7.80 -4.35 4.31
N GLU A 83 7.75 -3.24 5.05
CA GLU A 83 7.62 -3.21 6.51
C GLU A 83 6.16 -3.18 7.00
N ARG A 84 5.30 -2.41 6.32
CA ARG A 84 3.93 -2.10 6.77
C ARG A 84 2.82 -2.56 5.82
N GLY A 85 3.19 -3.07 4.65
CA GLY A 85 2.26 -3.58 3.64
C GLY A 85 1.61 -2.49 2.80
N ALA A 86 0.99 -2.88 1.68
CA ALA A 86 0.38 -1.92 0.75
C ALA A 86 -0.79 -1.13 1.35
N VAL A 87 -1.59 -1.76 2.20
CA VAL A 87 -2.76 -1.10 2.82
C VAL A 87 -2.32 0.04 3.73
N GLY A 88 -1.22 -0.13 4.48
CA GLY A 88 -0.66 0.95 5.28
C GLY A 88 -0.19 2.12 4.42
N LEU A 89 0.37 1.83 3.22
CA LEU A 89 0.83 2.87 2.31
C LEU A 89 -0.33 3.69 1.78
N VAL A 90 -1.40 3.01 1.33
CA VAL A 90 -2.63 3.69 0.89
C VAL A 90 -3.19 4.53 2.03
N GLN A 91 -3.22 3.99 3.24
CA GLN A 91 -3.75 4.72 4.37
C GLN A 91 -2.97 6.01 4.66
N ARG A 92 -1.64 5.91 4.60
CA ARG A 92 -0.74 7.06 4.74
C ARG A 92 -0.95 8.09 3.64
N VAL A 93 -1.04 7.68 2.38
CA VAL A 93 -1.20 8.61 1.25
C VAL A 93 -2.57 9.30 1.24
N LEU A 94 -3.63 8.59 1.65
CA LEU A 94 -4.99 9.13 1.63
C LEU A 94 -5.31 9.99 2.86
N TRP A 95 -4.86 9.58 4.05
CA TRP A 95 -5.29 10.16 5.34
C TRP A 95 -4.17 10.86 6.14
N GLU A 96 -2.88 10.68 5.85
CA GLU A 96 -1.83 11.47 6.50
C GLU A 96 -1.56 12.77 5.72
N GLU A 97 -2.18 13.87 6.15
CA GLU A 97 -1.92 15.23 5.65
C GLU A 97 -0.72 15.89 6.35
N ARG A 98 0.43 15.22 6.42
CA ARG A 98 1.66 15.90 6.86
C ARG A 98 2.33 16.55 5.65
N PRO A 99 2.48 17.89 5.59
CA PRO A 99 3.07 18.58 4.43
C PRO A 99 4.56 18.25 4.19
N ALA A 100 5.21 17.53 5.12
CA ALA A 100 6.56 17.03 5.00
C ALA A 100 6.64 15.53 4.66
N ASP A 101 5.51 14.84 4.45
CA ASP A 101 5.55 13.43 4.07
C ASP A 101 5.94 13.28 2.60
N VAL A 102 7.24 13.04 2.40
CA VAL A 102 7.86 12.81 1.09
C VAL A 102 7.15 11.68 0.35
N VAL A 103 6.66 10.67 1.07
CA VAL A 103 5.93 9.52 0.50
C VAL A 103 4.57 9.95 -0.05
N ALA A 104 3.75 10.65 0.74
CA ALA A 104 2.44 11.14 0.31
C ALA A 104 2.56 12.14 -0.85
N THR A 105 3.53 13.04 -0.79
CA THR A 105 3.80 14.00 -1.88
C THR A 105 4.21 13.28 -3.17
N ARG A 106 5.06 12.25 -3.07
CA ARG A 106 5.54 11.50 -4.23
C ARG A 106 4.42 10.67 -4.87
N LEU A 107 3.52 10.12 -4.05
CA LEU A 107 2.42 9.27 -4.48
C LEU A 107 1.14 10.03 -4.86
N HIS A 108 1.21 11.36 -4.97
CA HIS A 108 0.06 12.19 -5.31
C HIS A 108 -0.63 11.78 -6.62
N ASN A 109 0.14 11.42 -7.66
CA ASN A 109 -0.43 10.99 -8.95
C ASN A 109 -1.13 9.63 -8.86
N ALA A 110 -0.77 8.77 -7.90
CA ALA A 110 -1.42 7.48 -7.67
C ALA A 110 -2.63 7.58 -6.74
N ARG A 111 -2.94 8.75 -6.19
CA ARG A 111 -4.03 8.96 -5.22
C ARG A 111 -5.38 8.47 -5.75
N VAL A 112 -5.72 8.84 -6.99
CA VAL A 112 -6.98 8.41 -7.63
C VAL A 112 -7.07 6.90 -7.74
N ALA A 113 -5.96 6.23 -8.12
CA ALA A 113 -5.92 4.77 -8.17
C ALA A 113 -6.12 4.15 -6.78
N PHE A 114 -5.54 4.75 -5.74
CA PHE A 114 -5.73 4.28 -4.36
C PHE A 114 -7.17 4.43 -3.86
N GLU A 115 -7.85 5.52 -4.21
CA GLU A 115 -9.28 5.69 -3.90
C GLU A 115 -10.13 4.59 -4.58
N ILE A 116 -9.82 4.25 -5.84
CA ILE A 116 -10.48 3.14 -6.56
C ILE A 116 -10.22 1.80 -5.87
N LEU A 117 -8.98 1.53 -5.44
CA LEU A 117 -8.64 0.31 -4.72
C LEU A 117 -9.38 0.21 -3.37
N CYS A 118 -9.52 1.32 -2.64
CA CYS A 118 -10.32 1.37 -1.42
C CYS A 118 -11.80 1.07 -1.69
N GLY A 119 -12.35 1.57 -2.81
CA GLY A 119 -13.71 1.23 -3.24
C GLY A 119 -13.88 -0.22 -3.71
N THR A 120 -12.81 -0.86 -4.17
CA THR A 120 -12.82 -2.23 -4.70
C THR A 120 -12.74 -3.28 -3.58
N TRP A 121 -11.97 -3.00 -2.52
CA TRP A 121 -11.79 -3.92 -1.38
C TRP A 121 -11.99 -3.24 -0.02
N PRO A 122 -13.15 -2.61 0.23
CA PRO A 122 -13.37 -1.83 1.45
C PRO A 122 -13.17 -2.66 2.72
N GLU A 123 -13.49 -3.96 2.70
CA GLU A 123 -13.36 -4.87 3.84
C GLU A 123 -11.89 -5.04 4.26
N ILE A 124 -10.97 -5.07 3.31
CA ILE A 124 -9.53 -5.28 3.59
C ILE A 124 -8.94 -4.03 4.24
N PHE A 125 -9.25 -2.85 3.69
CA PHE A 125 -8.81 -1.58 4.26
C PHE A 125 -9.43 -1.32 5.63
N LEU A 126 -10.72 -1.66 5.81
CA LEU A 126 -11.44 -1.52 7.08
C LEU A 126 -10.90 -2.50 8.14
N ALA A 127 -10.64 -3.76 7.79
CA ALA A 127 -10.09 -4.74 8.73
C ALA A 127 -8.74 -4.29 9.31
N GLN A 128 -7.88 -3.72 8.47
CA GLN A 128 -6.61 -3.16 8.92
C GLN A 128 -6.78 -1.90 9.79
N ALA A 129 -7.69 -0.99 9.42
CA ALA A 129 -8.01 0.17 10.25
C ALA A 129 -8.54 -0.24 11.62
N ILE A 130 -9.44 -1.24 11.68
CA ILE A 130 -9.96 -1.80 12.93
C ILE A 130 -8.84 -2.46 13.75
N ALA A 131 -7.92 -3.17 13.12
CA ALA A 131 -6.77 -3.77 13.81
C ALA A 131 -5.85 -2.71 14.45
N GLU A 132 -5.59 -1.61 13.74
CA GLU A 132 -4.83 -0.48 14.29
C GLU A 132 -5.59 0.25 15.41
N LEU A 133 -6.90 0.46 15.29
CA LEU A 133 -7.73 1.01 16.37
C LEU A 133 -7.69 0.14 17.62
N LYS A 134 -7.82 -1.19 17.46
CA LYS A 134 -7.67 -2.15 18.57
C LYS A 134 -6.30 -2.05 19.22
N ARG A 135 -5.22 -1.89 18.44
CA ARG A 135 -3.86 -1.70 18.95
C ARG A 135 -3.72 -0.42 19.77
N LEU A 136 -4.42 0.65 19.38
CA LEU A 136 -4.48 1.92 20.13
C LEU A 136 -5.41 1.86 21.35
N GLY A 137 -6.03 0.70 21.64
CA GLY A 137 -6.98 0.55 22.74
C GLY A 137 -8.35 1.17 22.45
N VAL A 138 -8.60 1.60 21.21
CA VAL A 138 -9.89 2.15 20.78
C VAL A 138 -10.80 0.98 20.41
N CYS A 139 -11.86 0.77 21.18
CA CYS A 139 -12.90 -0.19 20.81
C CYS A 139 -13.60 0.27 19.53
N ALA A 140 -13.78 -0.64 18.57
CA ALA A 140 -14.55 -0.37 17.37
C ALA A 140 -15.96 0.13 17.75
N PRO A 141 -16.53 1.09 17.01
CA PRO A 141 -17.93 1.48 17.23
C PRO A 141 -18.79 0.22 17.13
N ARG A 142 -19.61 -0.03 18.15
CA ARG A 142 -20.64 -1.08 18.10
C ARG A 142 -21.48 -0.80 16.87
N SER A 143 -21.52 -1.76 15.95
CA SER A 143 -22.48 -1.76 14.86
C SER A 143 -23.87 -2.06 15.44
N ASP A 144 -24.50 -1.06 16.06
CA ASP A 144 -25.94 -1.07 16.37
C ASP A 144 -26.71 -0.83 15.08
N VAL A 145 -26.57 -1.73 14.11
CA VAL A 145 -27.51 -1.81 12.99
C VAL A 145 -28.56 -2.83 13.42
N PRO A 146 -29.78 -2.41 13.80
CA PRO A 146 -30.84 -3.35 14.12
C PRO A 146 -31.16 -4.20 12.88
N PRO A 147 -31.52 -5.48 13.06
CA PRO A 147 -31.94 -6.32 11.95
C PRO A 147 -33.13 -5.64 11.26
N PHE A 148 -33.02 -5.47 9.95
CA PHE A 148 -34.13 -5.05 9.13
C PHE A 148 -35.09 -6.24 9.07
N ASP A 149 -36.13 -6.22 9.89
CA ASP A 149 -37.21 -7.21 9.81
C ASP A 149 -37.86 -7.10 8.42
N ALA A 150 -37.86 -8.22 7.70
CA ALA A 150 -38.54 -8.41 6.43
C ALA A 150 -39.90 -9.09 6.64
#